data_AF-A0A3M1HP39-F1
#
_entry.id   AF-A0A3M1HP39-F1
#
_cell.length_a   1.000
_cell.length_b   1.000
_cell.length_c   1.000
_cell.angle_alpha   90.00
_cell.angle_beta   90.00
_cell.angle_gamma   90.00
#
_symmetry.space_group_name_H-M   'P 1'
#
loop_
_entity.id
_entity.type
_entity.pdbx_description
1 polymer ?
#
loop_
_entity_poly.entity_id
_entity_poly.type
_entity_poly.pdbx_seq_one_letter_code
_entity_poly.pdbx_strand_id
1 'polypeptide(L)'
;GYPVPEFDFRVPGVTSISADLHKYGYAAKGASVILYRDRTLRRYQMFAYTDWPGGIYASPTMAGTRPGGAIAAAWAVMRHLGEEGYTQIAAEVMEAVRRLQEGIAAIDGVHVLGAPDMSVMAIASDTLDVYQIGDEMGLRGWHLDRQQAPASLHMTVHRGHVDVVDDFLRDLADSVAAVKRPTPRRLGTGFLMWLVQVVARILPERWLSWLTARVSGLLGGGGELPKRSAALYGMMGTLPNRGDLKELVLDLVEGFTDPRQSSQGE
;
A
#
# COMPACT_ATOMS: atom_id res chain seq x y z
N GLY A 1 8.75 -15.21 22.95
CA GLY A 1 7.67 -14.74 22.06
C GLY A 1 7.31 -13.31 22.41
N TYR A 2 6.57 -12.62 21.54
CA TYR A 2 6.13 -11.24 21.76
C TYR A 2 4.70 -11.22 22.32
N PRO A 3 4.34 -10.26 23.18
CA PRO A 3 2.98 -10.16 23.69
C PRO A 3 2.05 -9.68 22.57
N VAL A 4 1.10 -10.51 22.16
CA VAL A 4 0.06 -10.17 21.19
C VAL A 4 -1.29 -10.52 21.82
N PRO A 5 -2.29 -9.63 21.76
CA PRO A 5 -3.65 -9.94 22.23
C PRO A 5 -4.19 -11.21 21.57
N GLU A 6 -5.04 -11.95 22.28
CA GLU A 6 -5.72 -13.09 21.64
C GLU A 6 -6.57 -12.59 20.47
N PHE A 7 -6.34 -13.17 19.29
CA PHE A 7 -7.02 -12.77 18.04
C PHE A 7 -7.62 -13.96 17.27
N ASP A 8 -7.34 -15.19 17.69
CA ASP A 8 -7.76 -16.40 16.97
C ASP A 8 -9.01 -17.06 17.57
N PHE A 9 -9.28 -18.32 17.20
CA PHE A 9 -10.45 -19.06 17.66
C PHE A 9 -10.53 -19.30 19.18
N ARG A 10 -9.46 -19.03 19.94
CA ARG A 10 -9.50 -18.99 21.41
C ARG A 10 -10.45 -17.91 21.93
N VAL A 11 -10.60 -16.81 21.19
CA VAL A 11 -11.57 -15.75 21.50
C VAL A 11 -12.98 -16.23 21.14
N PRO A 12 -13.93 -16.36 22.08
CA PRO A 12 -15.24 -17.00 21.82
C PRO A 12 -16.06 -16.36 20.69
N GLY A 13 -15.90 -15.06 20.44
CA GLY A 13 -16.64 -14.33 19.41
C GLY A 13 -16.12 -14.50 17.98
N VAL A 14 -14.91 -15.03 17.78
CA VAL A 14 -14.30 -15.14 16.43
C VAL A 14 -14.95 -16.29 15.64
N THR A 15 -15.70 -16.01 14.59
CA THR A 15 -16.40 -17.06 13.82
C THR A 15 -15.67 -17.50 12.56
N SER A 16 -14.77 -16.68 12.03
CA SER A 16 -13.90 -17.00 10.90
C SER A 16 -12.58 -16.23 10.97
N ILE A 17 -11.55 -16.75 10.30
CA ILE A 17 -10.23 -16.14 10.16
C ILE A 17 -9.75 -16.34 8.73
N SER A 18 -9.35 -15.26 8.05
CA SER A 18 -8.60 -15.35 6.79
C SER A 18 -7.11 -15.17 7.04
N ALA A 19 -6.28 -15.97 6.38
CA ALA A 19 -4.82 -15.87 6.47
C ALA A 19 -4.16 -16.05 5.10
N ASP A 20 -3.41 -15.04 4.67
CA ASP A 20 -2.74 -15.05 3.37
C ASP A 20 -1.40 -15.80 3.43
N LEU A 21 -1.39 -17.00 2.88
CA LEU A 21 -0.18 -17.83 2.78
C LEU A 21 0.88 -17.17 1.90
N HIS A 22 0.46 -16.39 0.90
CA HIS A 22 1.39 -15.68 -0.01
C HIS A 22 1.97 -14.38 0.55
N LYS A 23 1.69 -14.06 1.82
CA LYS A 23 2.26 -12.94 2.58
C LYS A 23 3.31 -13.49 3.55
N TYR A 24 3.02 -13.49 4.86
CA TYR A 24 3.91 -14.03 5.90
C TYR A 24 3.95 -15.55 5.97
N GLY A 25 3.14 -16.25 5.15
CA GLY A 25 3.35 -17.68 4.90
C GLY A 25 4.50 -17.96 3.93
N TYR A 26 5.05 -16.93 3.27
CA TYR A 26 6.14 -16.99 2.29
C TYR A 26 5.87 -17.86 1.06
N ALA A 27 4.59 -18.18 0.79
CA ALA A 27 4.19 -18.93 -0.38
C ALA A 27 4.18 -18.09 -1.66
N ALA A 28 4.15 -18.76 -2.81
CA ALA A 28 3.90 -18.12 -4.10
C ALA A 28 2.54 -17.38 -4.12
N LYS A 29 2.46 -16.28 -4.89
CA LYS A 29 1.23 -15.50 -5.06
C LYS A 29 0.08 -16.38 -5.56
N GLY A 30 -1.13 -16.12 -5.05
CA GLY A 30 -2.34 -16.87 -5.40
C GLY A 30 -2.79 -17.91 -4.37
N ALA A 31 -2.19 -17.95 -3.17
CA ALA A 31 -2.62 -18.83 -2.07
C ALA A 31 -3.03 -18.05 -0.81
N SER A 32 -4.21 -18.36 -0.27
CA SER A 32 -4.76 -17.86 1.00
C SER A 32 -5.69 -18.93 1.58
N VAL A 33 -6.07 -18.78 2.84
CA VAL A 33 -7.06 -19.64 3.50
C VAL A 33 -8.14 -18.80 4.17
N ILE A 34 -9.36 -19.33 4.16
CA ILE A 34 -10.46 -18.89 5.01
C ILE A 34 -10.84 -20.07 5.90
N LEU A 35 -10.80 -19.84 7.21
CA LEU A 35 -11.12 -20.79 8.25
C LEU A 35 -12.43 -20.37 8.91
N TYR A 36 -13.27 -21.33 9.26
CA TYR A 36 -14.51 -21.11 10.00
C TYR A 36 -14.46 -21.89 11.30
N ARG A 37 -15.03 -21.33 12.36
CA ARG A 37 -15.14 -21.97 13.67
C ARG A 37 -15.84 -23.33 13.58
N ASP A 38 -16.88 -23.41 12.74
CA ASP A 38 -17.61 -24.66 12.54
C ASP A 38 -18.17 -24.80 11.11
N ARG A 39 -18.58 -26.04 10.80
CA ARG A 39 -19.08 -26.42 9.48
C ARG A 39 -20.44 -25.83 9.12
N THR A 40 -21.24 -25.40 10.10
CA THR A 40 -22.57 -24.83 9.88
C THR A 40 -22.43 -23.47 9.20
N LEU A 41 -21.43 -22.68 9.58
CA LEU A 41 -21.07 -21.44 8.88
C LEU A 41 -20.46 -21.71 7.50
N ARG A 42 -19.50 -22.64 7.43
CA ARG A 42 -18.78 -22.95 6.17
C ARG A 42 -19.72 -23.42 5.05
N ARG A 43 -20.86 -24.04 5.39
CA ARG A 43 -21.85 -24.51 4.41
C ARG A 43 -22.39 -23.38 3.53
N TYR A 44 -22.54 -22.17 4.07
CA TYR A 44 -23.05 -21.01 3.33
C TYR A 44 -22.07 -20.42 2.31
N GLN A 45 -20.78 -20.78 2.39
CA GLN A 45 -19.79 -20.40 1.37
C GLN A 45 -19.90 -21.25 0.10
N MET A 46 -20.36 -22.50 0.23
CA MET A 46 -20.31 -23.46 -0.86
C MET A 46 -21.41 -23.19 -1.88
N PHE A 47 -21.06 -23.27 -3.16
CA PHE A 47 -22.01 -23.26 -4.26
C PHE A 47 -22.35 -24.70 -4.66
N ALA A 48 -23.63 -24.99 -4.88
CA ALA A 48 -24.10 -26.23 -5.45
C ALA A 48 -25.29 -25.97 -6.39
N TYR A 49 -25.27 -26.58 -7.58
CA TYR A 49 -26.34 -26.53 -8.56
C TYR A 49 -26.59 -27.94 -9.11
N THR A 50 -27.80 -28.45 -8.92
CA THR A 50 -28.16 -29.85 -9.20
C THR A 50 -28.84 -30.05 -10.55
N ASP A 51 -29.38 -28.97 -11.14
CA ASP A 51 -30.27 -29.05 -12.30
C ASP A 51 -29.54 -28.73 -13.62
N TRP A 52 -28.20 -28.76 -13.59
CA TRP A 52 -27.40 -28.57 -14.80
C TRP A 52 -27.42 -29.84 -15.65
N PRO A 53 -27.71 -29.75 -16.96
CA PRO A 53 -27.65 -30.92 -17.85
C PRO A 53 -26.30 -31.63 -17.90
N GLY A 54 -25.21 -30.95 -17.52
CA GLY A 54 -23.87 -31.52 -17.38
C GLY A 54 -23.63 -32.33 -16.10
N GLY A 55 -24.64 -32.47 -15.24
CA GLY A 55 -24.58 -33.17 -13.95
C GLY A 55 -24.51 -32.22 -12.75
N ILE A 56 -24.42 -32.80 -11.55
CA ILE A 56 -24.33 -32.01 -10.30
C ILE A 56 -23.01 -31.22 -10.29
N TYR A 57 -23.11 -29.91 -10.13
CA TYR A 57 -21.95 -29.03 -10.00
C TYR A 57 -21.86 -28.47 -8.58
N ALA A 58 -20.68 -28.54 -7.98
CA ALA A 58 -20.41 -27.95 -6.67
C ALA A 58 -19.03 -27.30 -6.63
N SER A 59 -18.92 -26.15 -5.96
CA SER A 59 -17.65 -25.46 -5.74
C SER A 59 -17.54 -24.96 -4.30
N PRO A 60 -16.41 -25.23 -3.61
CA PRO A 60 -16.19 -24.74 -2.25
C PRO A 60 -15.77 -23.26 -2.21
N THR A 61 -15.40 -22.67 -3.35
CA THR A 61 -14.90 -21.30 -3.49
C THR A 61 -15.45 -20.65 -4.76
N MET A 62 -15.12 -19.38 -5.01
CA MET A 62 -15.62 -18.65 -6.18
C MET A 62 -15.18 -19.25 -7.53
N ALA A 63 -13.93 -19.73 -7.64
CA ALA A 63 -13.43 -20.33 -8.86
C ALA A 63 -13.84 -21.81 -9.00
N GLY A 64 -14.15 -22.24 -10.24
CA GLY A 64 -14.22 -23.65 -10.61
C GLY A 64 -12.82 -24.23 -10.82
N THR A 65 -12.27 -24.04 -12.02
CA THR A 65 -10.86 -24.36 -12.33
C THR A 65 -9.92 -23.49 -11.50
N ARG A 66 -8.91 -24.10 -10.88
CA ARG A 66 -7.99 -23.43 -9.96
C ARG A 66 -6.52 -23.72 -10.33
N PRO A 67 -5.62 -22.73 -10.25
CA PRO A 67 -4.20 -22.95 -10.50
C PRO A 67 -3.57 -23.70 -9.31
N GLY A 68 -3.42 -25.02 -9.45
CA GLY A 68 -2.89 -25.89 -8.38
C GLY A 68 -1.45 -25.59 -7.95
N GLY A 69 -0.66 -24.90 -8.78
CA GLY A 69 0.74 -24.59 -8.50
C GLY A 69 0.94 -23.74 -7.24
N ALA A 70 0.15 -22.67 -7.05
CA ALA A 70 0.26 -21.82 -5.86
C ALA A 70 -0.10 -22.58 -4.58
N ILE A 71 -1.07 -23.50 -4.65
CA ILE A 71 -1.49 -24.35 -3.54
C ILE A 71 -0.37 -25.35 -3.17
N ALA A 72 0.24 -25.98 -4.18
CA ALA A 72 1.36 -26.89 -3.98
C ALA A 72 2.58 -26.19 -3.38
N ALA A 73 2.90 -24.98 -3.88
CA ALA A 73 3.97 -24.15 -3.34
C ALA A 73 3.73 -23.75 -1.88
N ALA A 74 2.50 -23.37 -1.53
CA ALA A 74 2.15 -23.05 -0.15
C ALA A 74 2.33 -24.26 0.77
N TRP A 75 1.89 -25.45 0.35
CA TRP A 75 2.13 -26.67 1.12
C TRP A 75 3.63 -26.94 1.29
N ALA A 76 4.42 -26.84 0.21
CA ALA A 76 5.86 -27.10 0.26
C ALA A 76 6.58 -26.14 1.21
N VAL A 77 6.29 -24.83 1.15
CA VAL A 77 6.89 -23.83 2.03
C VAL A 77 6.51 -24.05 3.49
N MET A 78 5.22 -24.29 3.78
CA MET A 78 4.79 -24.56 5.15
C MET A 78 5.46 -25.81 5.74
N ARG A 79 5.66 -26.85 4.92
CA ARG A 79 6.36 -28.08 5.33
C ARG A 79 7.86 -27.87 5.49
N HIS A 80 8.47 -27.03 4.65
CA HIS A 80 9.89 -26.74 4.69
C HIS A 80 10.27 -25.87 5.89
N LEU A 81 9.53 -24.78 6.13
CA LEU A 81 9.79 -23.88 7.25
C LEU A 81 9.41 -24.52 8.58
N GLY A 82 8.24 -25.17 8.64
CA GLY A 82 7.69 -25.69 9.88
C GLY A 82 7.50 -24.58 10.93
N GLU A 83 7.16 -24.98 12.16
CA GLU A 83 6.96 -24.05 13.27
C GLU A 83 8.25 -23.29 13.62
N GLU A 84 9.39 -23.99 13.63
CA GLU A 84 10.70 -23.42 13.97
C GLU A 84 11.11 -22.32 12.97
N GLY A 85 11.02 -22.58 11.66
CA GLY A 85 11.36 -21.60 10.64
C GLY A 85 10.45 -20.37 10.67
N TYR A 86 9.13 -20.56 10.87
CA TYR A 86 8.22 -19.43 11.05
C TYR A 86 8.52 -18.64 12.33
N THR A 87 8.86 -19.31 13.42
CA THR A 87 9.21 -18.67 14.69
C THR A 87 10.49 -17.86 14.57
N GLN A 88 11.52 -18.41 13.93
CA GLN A 88 12.78 -17.71 13.68
C GLN A 88 12.56 -16.47 12.81
N ILE A 89 11.88 -16.62 11.67
CA ILE A 89 11.62 -15.50 10.77
C ILE A 89 10.81 -14.41 11.48
N ALA A 90 9.79 -14.79 12.26
CA ALA A 90 9.01 -13.83 13.04
C ALA A 90 9.88 -13.10 14.06
N ALA A 91 10.81 -13.79 14.74
CA ALA A 91 11.73 -13.15 15.67
C ALA A 91 12.63 -12.11 15.00
N GLU A 92 13.21 -12.46 13.85
CA GLU A 92 14.08 -11.56 13.06
C GLU A 92 13.31 -10.34 12.55
N VAL A 93 12.08 -10.54 12.03
CA VAL A 93 11.23 -9.44 11.57
C VAL A 93 10.82 -8.53 12.73
N MET A 94 10.44 -9.07 13.88
CA MET A 94 10.04 -8.28 15.04
C MET A 94 11.20 -7.48 15.63
N GLU A 95 12.42 -8.01 15.61
CA GLU A 95 13.61 -7.26 16.01
C GLU A 95 13.91 -6.11 15.03
N ALA A 96 13.78 -6.35 13.72
CA ALA A 96 13.89 -5.29 12.71
C ALA A 96 12.82 -4.19 12.91
N VAL A 97 11.57 -4.57 13.21
CA VAL A 97 10.47 -3.64 13.54
C VAL A 97 10.82 -2.78 14.74
N ARG A 98 11.31 -3.37 15.83
CA ARG A 98 11.73 -2.64 17.03
C ARG A 98 12.81 -1.62 16.71
N ARG A 99 13.86 -2.03 15.99
CA ARG A 99 14.95 -1.14 15.53
C ARG A 99 14.45 0.00 14.66
N LEU A 100 13.52 -0.29 13.74
CA LEU A 100 12.89 0.74 12.90
C LEU A 100 12.09 1.73 13.73
N GLN A 101 11.25 1.26 14.66
CA GLN A 101 10.45 2.12 15.54
C GLN A 101 11.34 3.05 16.38
N GLU A 102 12.38 2.49 17.00
CA GLU A 102 13.35 3.26 17.81
C GLU A 102 14.13 4.26 16.95
N GLY A 103 14.61 3.83 15.78
CA GLY A 103 15.35 4.68 14.85
C GLY A 103 14.49 5.83 14.29
N ILE A 104 13.24 5.55 13.92
CA ILE A 104 12.29 6.57 13.44
C ILE A 104 11.98 7.56 14.57
N ALA A 105 11.75 7.08 15.80
CA ALA A 105 11.49 7.95 16.95
C ALA A 105 12.67 8.87 17.30
N ALA A 106 13.91 8.49 16.95
CA ALA A 106 15.09 9.32 17.13
C ALA A 106 15.27 10.41 16.05
N ILE A 107 14.52 10.36 14.94
CA ILE A 107 14.59 11.36 13.86
C ILE A 107 13.60 12.48 14.13
N ASP A 108 14.11 13.65 14.50
CA ASP A 108 13.28 14.83 14.72
C ASP A 108 12.45 15.20 13.47
N GLY A 109 11.16 15.45 13.65
CA GLY A 109 10.23 15.86 12.59
C GLY A 109 9.41 14.73 11.96
N VAL A 110 9.63 13.46 12.35
CA VAL A 110 8.77 12.33 11.97
C VAL A 110 8.45 11.46 13.18
N HIS A 111 7.38 10.67 13.09
CA HIS A 111 7.00 9.71 14.11
C HIS A 111 6.24 8.53 13.49
N VAL A 112 6.13 7.42 14.21
CA VAL A 112 5.26 6.30 13.83
C VAL A 112 3.84 6.57 14.34
N LEU A 113 2.83 6.36 13.50
CA LEU A 113 1.43 6.48 13.90
C LEU A 113 1.03 5.33 14.83
N GLY A 114 0.51 5.68 16.01
CA GLY A 114 0.06 4.72 17.02
C GLY A 114 1.22 3.94 17.64
N ALA A 115 0.94 2.71 18.04
CA ALA A 115 1.92 1.77 18.59
C ALA A 115 1.70 0.39 17.93
N PRO A 116 2.19 0.16 16.70
CA PRO A 116 1.92 -1.08 16.01
C PRO A 116 2.64 -2.26 16.67
N ASP A 117 1.88 -3.30 17.02
CA ASP A 117 2.39 -4.51 17.70
C ASP A 117 3.18 -5.44 16.78
N MET A 118 3.09 -5.25 15.47
CA MET A 118 3.57 -6.18 14.45
C MET A 118 4.33 -5.44 13.35
N SER A 119 4.51 -6.09 12.20
CA SER A 119 5.39 -5.64 11.12
C SER A 119 4.80 -4.64 10.13
N VAL A 120 3.71 -3.97 10.50
CA VAL A 120 3.08 -2.95 9.66
C VAL A 120 3.06 -1.64 10.41
N MET A 121 3.63 -0.59 9.83
CA MET A 121 3.69 0.72 10.45
C MET A 121 3.55 1.84 9.41
N ALA A 122 3.18 3.02 9.87
CA ALA A 122 3.06 4.21 9.05
C ALA A 122 3.85 5.36 9.68
N ILE A 123 4.69 6.01 8.88
CA ILE A 123 5.48 7.17 9.27
C ILE A 123 4.69 8.43 8.94
N ALA A 124 4.51 9.31 9.90
CA ALA A 124 3.84 10.59 9.75
C ALA A 124 4.73 11.74 10.26
N SER A 125 4.25 12.95 10.05
CA SER A 125 4.91 14.18 10.47
C SER A 125 3.86 15.26 10.69
N ASP A 126 3.96 15.97 11.82
CA ASP A 126 3.07 17.10 12.14
C ASP A 126 3.56 18.44 11.61
N THR A 127 4.83 18.51 11.19
CA THR A 127 5.51 19.78 10.85
C THR A 127 5.99 19.85 9.41
N LEU A 128 6.28 18.69 8.81
CA LEU A 128 6.74 18.52 7.43
C LEU A 128 5.68 17.83 6.58
N ASP A 129 5.68 18.15 5.28
CA ASP A 129 4.91 17.41 4.28
C ASP A 129 5.53 16.01 4.08
N VAL A 130 4.86 15.00 4.63
CA VAL A 130 5.34 13.62 4.62
C VAL A 130 5.46 13.04 3.20
N TYR A 131 4.70 13.55 2.22
CA TYR A 131 4.83 13.07 0.85
C TYR A 131 6.10 13.58 0.18
N GLN A 132 6.60 14.76 0.57
CA GLN A 132 7.91 15.24 0.13
C GLN A 132 9.04 14.38 0.70
N ILE A 133 8.88 13.89 1.94
CA ILE A 133 9.80 12.89 2.51
C ILE A 133 9.74 11.62 1.66
N GLY A 134 8.55 11.16 1.29
CA GLY A 134 8.36 10.01 0.40
C GLY A 134 9.00 10.20 -0.99
N ASP A 135 8.98 11.41 -1.53
CA ASP A 135 9.66 11.74 -2.79
C ASP A 135 11.20 11.70 -2.65
N GLU A 136 11.76 12.26 -1.57
CA GLU A 136 13.21 12.19 -1.31
C GLU A 136 13.68 10.75 -1.05
N MET A 137 12.87 9.95 -0.36
CA MET A 137 13.08 8.51 -0.20
C MET A 137 13.05 7.77 -1.54
N GLY A 138 12.11 8.12 -2.43
CA GLY A 138 12.03 7.58 -3.79
C GLY A 138 13.27 7.85 -4.63
N LEU A 139 13.88 9.03 -4.50
CA LEU A 139 15.15 9.35 -5.18
C LEU A 139 16.32 8.49 -4.70
N ARG A 140 16.21 7.88 -3.52
CA ARG A 140 17.17 6.95 -2.92
C ARG A 140 16.82 5.48 -3.17
N GLY A 141 15.76 5.22 -3.94
CA GLY A 141 15.31 3.88 -4.31
C GLY A 141 14.25 3.27 -3.37
N TRP A 142 13.83 4.00 -2.33
CA TRP A 142 12.83 3.53 -1.37
C TRP A 142 11.42 3.86 -1.84
N HIS A 143 10.58 2.83 -1.95
CA HIS A 143 9.20 2.97 -2.40
C HIS A 143 8.26 2.66 -1.24
N LEU A 144 7.71 3.71 -0.63
CA LEU A 144 6.72 3.62 0.44
C LEU A 144 5.33 3.92 -0.09
N ASP A 145 4.33 3.23 0.46
CA ASP A 145 2.94 3.45 0.11
C ASP A 145 2.46 4.76 0.74
N ARG A 146 2.02 5.72 -0.08
CA ARG A 146 1.51 7.01 0.40
C ARG A 146 0.04 6.86 0.80
N GLN A 147 -0.23 7.02 2.09
CA GLN A 147 -1.57 6.92 2.68
C GLN A 147 -2.15 8.31 2.98
N GLN A 148 -3.48 8.36 3.12
CA GLN A 148 -4.25 9.57 3.41
C GLN A 148 -5.16 9.33 4.62
N ALA A 149 -5.58 10.42 5.27
CA ALA A 149 -6.47 10.39 6.44
C ALA A 149 -5.97 9.53 7.62
N PRO A 150 -4.80 9.86 8.22
CA PRO A 150 -3.95 11.04 7.97
C PRO A 150 -2.88 10.80 6.90
N ALA A 151 -2.26 11.88 6.42
CA ALA A 151 -1.14 11.80 5.50
C ALA A 151 0.02 11.02 6.13
N SER A 152 0.47 9.94 5.48
CA SER A 152 1.55 9.10 6.02
C SER A 152 2.23 8.25 4.94
N LEU A 153 3.39 7.69 5.28
CA LEU A 153 4.14 6.73 4.48
C LEU A 153 4.06 5.36 5.14
N HIS A 154 3.34 4.45 4.53
CA HIS A 154 3.14 3.09 5.01
C HIS A 154 4.27 2.18 4.57
N MET A 155 4.62 1.26 5.46
CA MET A 155 5.54 0.17 5.19
C MET A 155 5.07 -1.14 5.81
N THR A 156 5.41 -2.21 5.11
CA THR A 156 5.26 -3.58 5.58
C THR A 156 6.66 -4.20 5.70
N VAL A 157 7.09 -4.46 6.93
CA VAL A 157 8.39 -5.08 7.23
C VAL A 157 8.28 -6.59 7.04
N HIS A 158 9.18 -7.18 6.27
CA HIS A 158 9.26 -8.62 6.10
C HIS A 158 10.71 -9.07 6.14
N ARG A 159 10.93 -10.38 6.06
CA ARG A 159 12.25 -10.99 6.21
C ARG A 159 13.33 -10.42 5.28
N GLY A 160 12.96 -9.97 4.08
CA GLY A 160 13.89 -9.34 3.13
C GLY A 160 14.36 -7.93 3.55
N HIS A 161 13.68 -7.29 4.51
CA HIS A 161 14.03 -5.95 5.00
C HIS A 161 15.01 -5.97 6.18
N VAL A 162 15.23 -7.12 6.82
CA VAL A 162 16.05 -7.23 8.05
C VAL A 162 17.47 -6.68 7.82
N ASP A 163 18.05 -6.96 6.66
CA ASP A 163 19.44 -6.60 6.35
C ASP A 163 19.62 -5.14 5.92
N VAL A 164 18.54 -4.39 5.72
CA VAL A 164 18.57 -3.01 5.18
C VAL A 164 17.98 -1.97 6.14
N VAL A 165 17.73 -2.35 7.39
CA VAL A 165 17.17 -1.45 8.42
C VAL A 165 18.03 -0.20 8.62
N ASP A 166 19.35 -0.36 8.74
CA ASP A 166 20.26 0.76 9.01
C ASP A 166 20.37 1.70 7.81
N ASP A 167 20.39 1.13 6.59
CA ASP A 167 20.37 1.91 5.36
C ASP A 167 19.08 2.72 5.24
N PHE A 168 17.94 2.09 5.53
CA PHE A 168 16.64 2.76 5.53
C PHE A 168 16.59 3.93 6.51
N LEU A 169 17.04 3.73 7.76
CA LEU A 169 17.01 4.77 8.79
C LEU A 169 17.93 5.94 8.46
N ARG A 170 19.12 5.68 7.92
CA ARG A 170 20.03 6.71 7.42
C ARG A 170 19.38 7.52 6.30
N ASP A 171 18.83 6.85 5.29
CA ASP A 171 18.20 7.53 4.15
C ASP A 171 16.93 8.29 4.54
N LEU A 172 16.17 7.79 5.51
CA LEU A 172 15.03 8.51 6.09
C LEU A 172 15.49 9.79 6.80
N ALA A 173 16.52 9.70 7.64
CA ALA A 173 17.07 10.87 8.33
C ALA A 173 17.57 11.93 7.34
N ASP A 174 18.29 11.51 6.30
CA ASP A 174 18.75 12.40 5.23
C ASP A 174 17.58 13.03 4.45
N SER A 175 16.53 12.25 4.17
CA SER A 175 15.34 12.71 3.46
C SER A 175 14.56 13.73 4.28
N VAL A 176 14.42 13.50 5.59
CA VAL A 176 13.84 14.47 6.53
C VAL A 176 14.68 15.74 6.57
N ALA A 177 16.01 15.63 6.65
CA ALA A 177 16.91 16.79 6.65
C ALA A 177 16.82 17.58 5.33
N ALA A 178 16.72 16.91 4.18
CA ALA A 178 16.51 17.54 2.89
C ALA A 178 15.18 18.31 2.86
N VAL A 179 14.12 17.71 3.41
CA VAL A 179 12.80 18.36 3.51
C VAL A 179 12.80 19.51 4.51
N LYS A 180 13.67 19.57 5.52
CA LYS A 180 13.79 20.73 6.41
C LYS A 180 14.51 21.92 5.77
N ARG A 181 15.39 21.69 4.79
CA ARG A 181 16.17 22.77 4.16
C ARG A 181 15.27 23.68 3.31
N PRO A 182 15.25 25.00 3.55
CA PRO A 182 14.50 25.94 2.71
C PRO A 182 15.15 26.00 1.32
N THR A 183 14.43 25.54 0.30
CA THR A 183 14.87 25.64 -1.10
C THR A 183 14.09 26.75 -1.80
N PRO A 184 14.74 27.63 -2.61
CA PRO A 184 14.08 28.71 -3.36
C PRO A 184 12.91 28.24 -4.23
N ARG A 185 12.97 26.99 -4.68
CA ARG A 185 11.93 26.32 -5.50
C ARG A 185 10.60 26.17 -4.76
N ARG A 186 10.60 25.99 -3.43
CA ARG A 186 9.37 25.86 -2.62
C ARG A 186 8.58 27.15 -2.49
N LEU A 187 9.26 28.30 -2.44
CA LEU A 187 8.61 29.61 -2.42
C LEU A 187 7.79 29.84 -3.70
N GLY A 188 8.31 29.39 -4.85
CA GLY A 188 7.62 29.46 -6.14
C GLY A 188 6.40 28.52 -6.23
N THR A 189 6.52 27.26 -5.79
CA THR A 189 5.41 26.29 -5.86
C THR A 189 4.29 26.62 -4.86
N GLY A 190 4.62 27.10 -3.66
CA GLY A 190 3.62 27.55 -2.67
C GLY A 190 2.85 28.78 -3.15
N PHE A 191 3.52 29.74 -3.78
CA PHE A 191 2.87 30.89 -4.41
C PHE A 191 1.98 30.46 -5.58
N LEU A 192 2.44 29.54 -6.44
CA LEU A 192 1.66 29.02 -7.55
C LEU A 192 0.43 28.24 -7.08
N MET A 193 0.55 27.38 -6.07
CA MET A 193 -0.59 26.66 -5.49
C MET A 193 -1.57 27.60 -4.79
N TRP A 194 -1.10 28.61 -4.05
CA TRP A 194 -1.95 29.65 -3.50
C TRP A 194 -2.70 30.39 -4.61
N LEU A 195 -2.02 30.74 -5.70
CA LEU A 195 -2.62 31.41 -6.85
C LEU A 195 -3.66 30.50 -7.54
N VAL A 196 -3.36 29.21 -7.71
CA VAL A 196 -4.31 28.21 -8.23
C VAL A 196 -5.53 28.07 -7.31
N GLN A 197 -5.37 28.06 -5.99
CA GLN A 197 -6.49 27.99 -5.04
C GLN A 197 -7.35 29.26 -5.05
N VAL A 198 -6.73 30.45 -5.16
CA VAL A 198 -7.44 31.73 -5.29
C VAL A 198 -8.23 31.77 -6.59
N VAL A 199 -7.60 31.36 -7.69
CA VAL A 199 -8.19 31.30 -9.03
C VAL A 199 -9.32 30.26 -9.08
N ALA A 200 -9.13 29.08 -8.49
CA ALA A 200 -10.14 28.03 -8.38
C ALA A 200 -11.39 28.45 -7.58
N ARG A 201 -11.25 29.34 -6.59
CA ARG A 201 -12.40 29.90 -5.85
C ARG A 201 -13.23 30.91 -6.64
N ILE A 202 -12.68 31.46 -7.72
CA ILE A 202 -13.31 32.53 -8.50
C ILE A 202 -13.82 32.02 -9.87
N LEU A 203 -13.31 30.88 -10.36
CA LEU A 203 -13.65 30.37 -11.69
C LEU A 203 -14.85 29.40 -11.71
N PRO A 204 -15.72 29.49 -12.75
CA PRO A 204 -16.76 28.50 -13.00
C PRO A 204 -16.17 27.10 -13.25
N GLU A 205 -16.84 26.03 -12.78
CA GLU A 205 -16.36 24.63 -12.80
C GLU A 205 -15.81 24.15 -14.15
N ARG A 206 -16.36 24.67 -15.25
CA ARG A 206 -16.00 24.36 -16.65
C ARG A 206 -14.55 24.71 -17.01
N TRP A 207 -13.94 25.65 -16.29
CA TRP A 207 -12.58 26.12 -16.52
C TRP A 207 -11.55 25.46 -15.59
N LEU A 208 -12.02 24.83 -14.51
CA LEU A 208 -11.17 24.17 -13.52
C LEU A 208 -10.51 22.90 -14.10
N SER A 209 -11.26 22.14 -14.89
CA SER A 209 -10.75 20.96 -15.62
C SER A 209 -9.67 21.34 -16.65
N TRP A 210 -9.85 22.47 -17.35
CA TRP A 210 -8.86 22.98 -18.29
C TRP A 210 -7.56 23.47 -17.61
N LEU A 211 -7.69 24.15 -16.46
CA LEU A 211 -6.54 24.66 -15.71
C LEU A 211 -5.72 23.52 -15.09
N THR A 212 -6.40 22.52 -14.50
CA THR A 212 -5.77 21.33 -13.91
C THR A 212 -5.05 20.49 -14.95
N ALA A 213 -5.64 20.28 -16.14
CA ALA A 213 -4.99 19.59 -17.25
C ALA A 213 -3.69 20.29 -17.72
N ARG A 214 -3.68 21.62 -17.78
CA ARG A 214 -2.47 22.39 -18.14
C ARG A 214 -1.39 22.38 -17.05
N VAL A 215 -1.78 22.42 -15.78
CA VAL A 215 -0.83 22.35 -14.66
C VAL A 215 -0.22 20.95 -14.55
N SER A 216 -0.99 19.89 -14.79
CA SER A 216 -0.47 18.52 -14.89
C SER A 216 0.52 18.35 -16.05
N GLY A 217 0.27 18.95 -17.21
CA GLY A 217 1.21 18.95 -18.34
C GLY A 217 2.55 19.66 -18.05
N LEU A 218 2.54 20.67 -17.18
CA LEU A 218 3.73 21.38 -16.70
C LEU A 218 4.49 20.62 -15.60
N LEU A 219 3.84 19.67 -14.91
CA LEU A 219 4.39 18.90 -13.79
C LEU A 219 4.82 17.48 -14.17
N GLY A 220 4.55 17.02 -15.39
CA GLY A 220 4.89 15.66 -15.84
C GLY A 220 4.25 15.33 -17.17
N GLY A 221 4.64 16.04 -18.22
CA GLY A 221 4.24 15.73 -19.59
C GLY A 221 5.17 14.73 -20.25
N GLY A 222 4.87 13.44 -20.10
CA GLY A 222 5.42 12.38 -20.95
C GLY A 222 5.51 11.05 -20.22
N GLY A 223 4.53 10.17 -20.43
CA GLY A 223 4.52 8.69 -20.31
C GLY A 223 5.03 8.00 -19.04
N GLU A 224 6.02 8.56 -18.35
CA GLU A 224 6.60 8.12 -17.10
C GLU A 224 5.88 8.79 -15.92
N LEU A 225 5.59 7.99 -14.89
CA LEU A 225 5.09 8.51 -13.63
C LEU A 225 6.06 9.59 -13.09
N PRO A 226 5.56 10.76 -12.66
CA PRO A 226 6.43 11.83 -12.18
C PRO A 226 7.26 11.33 -10.97
N LYS A 227 8.59 11.50 -11.05
CA LYS A 227 9.54 11.11 -9.97
C LYS A 227 9.26 11.78 -8.62
N ARG A 228 8.45 12.85 -8.61
CA ARG A 228 7.97 13.53 -7.42
C ARG A 228 6.44 13.62 -7.49
N SER A 229 5.77 12.98 -6.54
CA SER A 229 4.32 12.83 -6.53
C SER A 229 3.65 13.53 -5.35
N ALA A 230 4.41 14.20 -4.48
CA ALA A 230 3.89 14.85 -3.28
C ALA A 230 2.72 15.80 -3.55
N ALA A 231 2.82 16.63 -4.60
CA ALA A 231 1.77 17.55 -4.99
C ALA A 231 0.48 16.83 -5.40
N LEU A 232 0.57 15.69 -6.09
CA LEU A 232 -0.59 14.88 -6.49
C LEU A 232 -1.32 14.31 -5.28
N TYR A 233 -0.58 13.71 -4.34
CA TYR A 233 -1.16 13.15 -3.12
C TYR A 233 -1.74 14.23 -2.20
N GLY A 234 -1.08 15.39 -2.10
CA GLY A 234 -1.60 16.56 -1.39
C GLY A 234 -2.93 17.04 -1.97
N MET A 235 -3.06 17.10 -3.30
CA MET A 235 -4.32 17.46 -3.95
C MET A 235 -5.42 16.40 -3.73
N MET A 236 -5.11 15.11 -3.89
CA MET A 236 -6.06 14.02 -3.70
C MET A 236 -6.67 14.00 -2.29
N GLY A 237 -5.88 14.32 -1.25
CA GLY A 237 -6.37 14.42 0.13
C GLY A 237 -7.33 15.59 0.40
N THR A 238 -7.40 16.58 -0.50
CA THR A 238 -8.19 17.81 -0.32
C THR A 238 -9.45 17.88 -1.19
N LEU A 239 -9.66 16.91 -2.10
CA LEU A 239 -10.80 16.94 -3.02
C LEU A 239 -12.09 16.44 -2.33
N PRO A 240 -13.17 17.25 -2.30
CA PRO A 240 -14.43 16.89 -1.64
C PRO A 240 -15.25 15.83 -2.40
N ASN A 241 -14.98 15.60 -3.69
CA ASN A 241 -15.81 14.76 -4.56
C ASN A 241 -15.03 13.55 -5.08
N ARG A 242 -15.09 12.42 -4.36
CA ARG A 242 -14.35 11.18 -4.68
C ARG A 242 -14.83 10.46 -5.94
N GLY A 243 -16.01 10.82 -6.48
CA GLY A 243 -16.58 10.22 -7.69
C GLY A 243 -15.78 10.54 -8.95
N ASP A 244 -15.39 11.81 -9.12
CA ASP A 244 -14.66 12.26 -10.32
C ASP A 244 -13.22 11.71 -10.37
N LEU A 245 -12.62 11.46 -9.20
CA LEU A 245 -11.31 10.82 -9.09
C LEU A 245 -11.34 9.36 -9.55
N LYS A 246 -12.45 8.65 -9.29
CA LYS A 246 -12.60 7.25 -9.69
C LYS A 246 -12.58 7.12 -11.21
N GLU A 247 -13.36 7.93 -11.92
CA GLU A 247 -13.41 7.88 -13.39
C GLU A 247 -12.06 8.28 -14.01
N LEU A 248 -11.38 9.28 -13.46
CA LEU A 248 -10.03 9.67 -13.90
C LEU A 248 -8.99 8.53 -13.72
N VAL A 249 -9.07 7.78 -12.62
CA VAL A 249 -8.22 6.60 -12.41
C VAL A 249 -8.58 5.48 -13.38
N LEU A 250 -9.88 5.25 -13.64
CA LEU A 250 -10.33 4.26 -14.60
C LEU A 250 -9.84 4.59 -16.02
N ASP A 251 -9.95 5.84 -16.46
CA ASP A 251 -9.45 6.30 -17.76
C ASP A 251 -7.93 6.11 -17.89
N LEU A 252 -7.18 6.38 -16.82
CA LEU A 252 -5.73 6.15 -16.79
C LEU A 252 -5.38 4.66 -16.91
N VAL A 253 -6.09 3.81 -16.17
CA VAL A 253 -5.89 2.35 -16.22
C VAL A 253 -6.28 1.79 -17.58
N GLU A 254 -7.38 2.25 -18.16
CA GLU A 254 -7.80 1.90 -19.52
C GLU A 254 -6.71 2.27 -20.53
N GLY A 255 -6.10 3.45 -20.40
CA GLY A 255 -4.99 3.90 -21.22
C GLY A 255 -3.77 2.95 -21.23
N PHE A 256 -3.44 2.31 -20.11
CA PHE A 256 -2.35 1.30 -20.06
C PHE A 256 -2.68 0.00 -20.80
N THR A 257 -3.98 -0.26 -20.99
CA THR A 257 -4.48 -1.45 -21.66
C THR A 257 -4.98 -1.19 -23.06
N ASP A 258 -4.96 0.07 -23.54
CA ASP A 258 -5.41 0.40 -24.90
C ASP A 258 -4.40 -0.14 -25.92
N PRO A 259 -4.74 -1.19 -26.68
CA PRO A 259 -3.82 -1.77 -27.66
C PRO A 259 -3.40 -0.78 -28.75
N ARG A 260 -4.16 0.31 -28.95
CA ARG A 260 -3.87 1.34 -29.97
C ARG A 260 -2.73 2.30 -29.60
N GLN A 261 -2.32 2.36 -28.34
CA GLN A 261 -1.18 3.20 -27.93
C GLN A 261 0.17 2.52 -28.18
N SER A 262 0.20 1.19 -28.34
CA SER A 262 1.42 0.42 -28.60
C SER A 262 1.94 0.51 -30.05
N SER A 263 1.18 1.13 -30.96
CA SER A 263 1.50 1.17 -32.41
C SER A 263 2.03 2.51 -32.92
N GLN A 264 2.45 3.44 -32.07
CA GLN A 264 3.08 4.71 -32.48
C GLN A 264 4.61 4.74 -32.27
N GLY A 265 5.22 3.57 -32.04
CA GLY A 265 6.66 3.40 -31.88
C GLY A 265 7.24 2.37 -32.85
N GLU A 266 7.00 2.54 -34.16
CA GLU A 266 7.84 2.03 -35.25
C GLU A 266 8.05 3.13 -36.29
#